data_AF-A0A1S3SLC8-F1
#
_entry.id   AF-A0A1S3SLC8-F1
#
_cell.length_a   1.000
_cell.length_b   1.000
_cell.length_c   1.000
_cell.angle_alpha   90.00
_cell.angle_beta   90.00
_cell.angle_gamma   90.00
#
_symmetry.space_group_name_H-M   'P 1'
#
loop_
_entity.id
_entity.type
_entity.pdbx_description
1 polymer ?
#
loop_
_entity_poly.entity_id
_entity_poly.type
_entity_poly.pdbx_seq_one_letter_code
_entity_poly.pdbx_strand_id
1 'polypeptide(L)'
;MDPNKEANNGSEKEKEKEKVIKRRIRPNFLRYMHLERRKTDTIVVANDDTTADIKGDINLGTLVRRSQSDKTEYSAKLKEKMAPLSPLSSILASPALDPAEVRLRKMSRRSKVIQELVQTERDFLTDLELCIREVVKPLRDRQVVDVDRLFTNMETVCEVSAALLHRLQEATAERDPEALVIGEVFIQAKAALEDVYKIYCYHHDDANSLLKSYEKEEGIKQHFITCVLSLKQIYDQEGKPNLLDMGSLLIKPVQRVMKYPLLLGELWQATPSDHPDNGPLQEALTAAKIINVNINEFKRRKDIVMKYKRTEEDGGTLMGKLNKFSIHSIRKKSDRLTGYLKILTGVEPQSE
;
A
#
# COMPACT_ATOMS: atom_id res chain seq x y z
N MET A 1 37.95 -32.33 27.42
CA MET A 1 37.29 -31.64 26.29
C MET A 1 35.83 -32.06 26.33
N ASP A 2 34.94 -31.12 26.63
CA ASP A 2 33.53 -31.39 26.94
C ASP A 2 32.67 -31.34 25.66
N PRO A 3 32.02 -32.44 25.25
CA PRO A 3 31.25 -32.50 24.00
C PRO A 3 29.95 -31.64 24.04
N ASN A 4 29.57 -31.14 25.22
CA ASN A 4 28.35 -30.34 25.42
C ASN A 4 28.52 -28.84 25.12
N LYS A 5 29.76 -28.36 24.95
CA LYS A 5 30.02 -26.94 24.60
C LYS A 5 29.94 -26.66 23.09
N GLU A 6 30.17 -27.66 22.25
CA GLU A 6 30.13 -27.50 20.79
C GLU A 6 28.69 -27.56 20.24
N ALA A 7 27.80 -28.36 20.85
CA ALA A 7 26.39 -28.42 20.47
C ALA A 7 25.62 -27.13 20.77
N ASN A 8 25.94 -26.45 21.88
CA ASN A 8 25.25 -25.22 22.26
C ASN A 8 25.62 -24.04 21.34
N ASN A 9 26.89 -23.99 20.89
CA ASN A 9 27.42 -22.98 19.98
C ASN A 9 26.89 -23.12 18.53
N GLY A 10 26.47 -24.34 18.14
CA GLY A 10 25.78 -24.58 16.87
C GLY A 10 24.35 -24.04 16.85
N SER A 11 23.62 -24.22 17.96
CA SER A 11 22.22 -23.78 18.09
C SER A 11 22.04 -22.26 18.15
N GLU A 12 23.00 -21.54 18.75
CA GLU A 12 23.00 -20.07 18.78
C GLU A 12 23.34 -19.47 17.42
N LYS A 13 24.27 -20.09 16.67
CA LYS A 13 24.62 -19.67 15.30
C LYS A 13 23.48 -19.91 14.29
N GLU A 14 22.67 -20.96 14.46
CA GLU A 14 21.47 -21.17 13.64
C GLU A 14 20.35 -20.16 13.95
N LYS A 15 20.11 -19.87 15.25
CA LYS A 15 19.13 -18.85 15.66
C LYS A 15 19.53 -17.44 15.21
N GLU A 16 20.83 -17.15 15.17
CA GLU A 16 21.33 -15.86 14.68
C GLU A 16 21.24 -15.75 13.15
N LYS A 17 21.53 -16.83 12.40
CA LYS A 17 21.30 -16.90 10.95
C LYS A 17 19.82 -16.78 10.61
N GLU A 18 18.92 -17.40 11.36
CA GLU A 18 17.47 -17.29 11.17
C GLU A 18 16.94 -15.87 11.49
N LYS A 19 17.49 -15.21 12.53
CA LYS A 19 17.20 -13.79 12.83
C LYS A 19 17.74 -12.85 11.76
N VAL A 20 18.91 -13.13 11.17
CA VAL A 20 19.47 -12.34 10.06
C VAL A 20 18.67 -12.54 8.77
N ILE A 21 18.18 -13.76 8.49
CA ILE A 21 17.27 -14.04 7.38
C ILE A 21 15.91 -13.36 7.59
N LYS A 22 15.33 -13.40 8.80
CA LYS A 22 14.09 -12.66 9.14
C LYS A 22 14.28 -11.13 9.11
N ARG A 23 15.49 -10.61 9.37
CA ARG A 23 15.81 -9.17 9.22
C ARG A 23 16.05 -8.76 7.76
N ARG A 24 16.52 -9.69 6.91
CA ARG A 24 16.72 -9.48 5.46
C ARG A 24 15.42 -9.64 4.67
N ILE A 25 14.48 -10.43 5.19
CA ILE A 25 13.07 -10.52 4.78
C ILE A 25 12.24 -9.56 5.65
N ARG A 26 12.70 -8.32 5.78
CA ARG A 26 11.76 -7.23 6.06
C ARG A 26 11.03 -7.00 4.75
N PRO A 27 9.68 -7.02 4.71
CA PRO A 27 8.96 -6.80 3.47
C PRO A 27 9.44 -5.49 2.87
N ASN A 28 10.01 -5.56 1.66
CA ASN A 28 10.24 -4.38 0.82
C ASN A 28 8.97 -3.52 0.71
N PHE A 29 7.81 -4.12 0.99
CA PHE A 29 6.49 -3.55 1.19
C PHE A 29 6.39 -2.37 2.19
N LEU A 30 6.97 -2.44 3.41
CA LEU A 30 6.95 -1.29 4.35
C LEU A 30 7.82 -0.13 3.84
N ARG A 31 8.94 -0.46 3.19
CA ARG A 31 9.83 0.53 2.57
C ARG A 31 9.18 1.19 1.35
N TYR A 32 8.38 0.45 0.58
CA TYR A 32 7.63 0.96 -0.57
C TYR A 32 6.46 1.85 -0.13
N MET A 33 5.73 1.44 0.92
CA MET A 33 4.64 2.24 1.49
C MET A 33 5.15 3.53 2.18
N HIS A 34 6.33 3.48 2.83
CA HIS A 34 7.03 4.69 3.31
C HIS A 34 7.65 5.54 2.21
N LEU A 35 7.87 4.99 1.01
CA LEU A 35 8.39 5.75 -0.14
C LEU A 35 7.25 6.48 -0.85
N GLU A 36 6.06 5.88 -0.94
CA GLU A 36 4.86 6.55 -1.45
C GLU A 36 4.31 7.60 -0.48
N ARG A 37 4.39 7.39 0.85
CA ARG A 37 4.12 8.46 1.83
C ARG A 37 5.04 9.68 1.66
N ARG A 38 6.33 9.46 1.35
CA ARG A 38 7.31 10.55 1.16
C ARG A 38 7.13 11.36 -0.12
N LYS A 39 6.36 10.88 -1.11
CA LYS A 39 6.02 11.66 -2.31
C LYS A 39 4.81 12.58 -2.09
N THR A 40 4.02 12.34 -1.04
CA THR A 40 2.82 13.13 -0.71
C THR A 40 3.05 14.14 0.42
N ASP A 41 4.12 13.97 1.22
CA ASP A 41 4.49 14.90 2.30
C ASP A 41 5.54 15.93 1.82
N THR A 42 5.10 16.86 0.98
CA THR A 42 5.74 18.18 0.90
C THR A 42 4.65 19.21 0.66
N ILE A 43 3.86 19.47 1.71
CA ILE A 43 3.22 20.74 2.03
C ILE A 43 2.96 20.64 3.54
N VAL A 44 3.93 21.09 4.33
CA VAL A 44 3.61 21.64 5.66
C VAL A 44 3.42 23.13 5.40
N VAL A 45 2.17 23.57 5.52
CA VAL A 45 1.80 24.97 5.60
C VAL A 45 2.27 25.45 6.97
N ALA A 46 3.25 26.34 7.00
CA ALA A 46 3.48 27.21 8.15
C ALA A 46 2.77 28.53 7.85
N ASN A 47 1.72 28.81 8.60
CA ASN A 47 1.13 30.14 8.82
C ASN A 47 1.20 30.35 10.35
N ASP A 48 1.39 31.51 10.96
CA ASP A 48 1.88 32.84 10.60
C ASP A 48 2.24 33.53 11.95
N ASP A 49 2.94 34.66 11.88
CA ASP A 49 3.02 35.74 12.89
C ASP A 49 3.72 35.54 14.25
N THR A 50 4.92 36.13 14.38
CA THR A 50 5.20 37.10 15.47
C THR A 50 6.41 37.97 15.14
N THR A 51 6.19 39.29 15.06
CA THR A 51 7.21 40.33 15.02
C THR A 51 7.82 40.53 16.41
N ALA A 52 9.12 40.30 16.59
CA ALA A 52 9.95 40.96 17.59
C ALA A 52 11.45 40.75 17.28
N ASP A 53 12.18 41.85 17.19
CA ASP A 53 13.64 41.93 17.11
C ASP A 53 14.34 41.14 18.23
N ILE A 54 15.50 40.52 17.94
CA ILE A 54 16.78 40.60 18.68
C ILE A 54 17.83 39.65 18.04
N LYS A 55 18.80 40.27 17.36
CA LYS A 55 20.25 40.02 17.32
C LYS A 55 20.79 38.59 17.63
N GLY A 56 21.45 37.98 16.63
CA GLY A 56 22.38 36.87 16.83
C GLY A 56 22.78 36.16 15.54
N ASP A 57 23.92 36.51 14.97
CA ASP A 57 24.51 35.89 13.78
C ASP A 57 24.74 34.38 13.94
N ILE A 58 24.14 33.58 13.05
CA ILE A 58 24.68 32.26 12.72
C ILE A 58 24.72 32.13 11.20
N ASN A 59 25.94 32.19 10.67
CA ASN A 59 26.27 32.08 9.25
C ASN A 59 25.71 30.79 8.63
N LEU A 60 24.92 30.90 7.55
CA LEU A 60 24.41 29.81 6.72
C LEU A 60 25.49 29.19 5.79
N GLY A 61 26.77 29.46 6.06
CA GLY A 61 27.92 29.04 5.25
C GLY A 61 28.47 27.64 5.52
N THR A 62 27.93 26.89 6.48
CA THR A 62 28.56 25.63 6.97
C THR A 62 27.80 24.34 6.70
N LEU A 63 26.68 24.37 5.94
CA LEU A 63 25.95 23.14 5.58
C LEU A 63 25.91 22.82 4.08
N VAL A 64 26.86 23.34 3.30
CA VAL A 64 27.12 22.89 1.91
C VAL A 64 28.60 22.59 1.74
N ARG A 65 29.10 21.60 2.49
CA ARG A 65 30.44 21.05 2.25
C ARG A 65 30.47 19.56 2.55
N ARG A 66 29.79 18.76 1.72
CA ARG A 66 30.10 17.34 1.51
C ARG A 66 29.54 16.86 0.18
N SER A 67 30.40 16.18 -0.58
CA SER A 67 30.17 15.52 -1.88
C SER A 67 30.24 16.41 -3.14
N GLN A 68 31.39 17.04 -3.37
CA GLN A 68 31.86 17.32 -4.74
C GLN A 68 32.98 16.36 -5.19
N SER A 69 33.38 15.41 -4.34
CA SER A 69 34.44 14.44 -4.63
C SER A 69 33.98 13.23 -5.45
N ASP A 70 32.67 12.97 -5.52
CA ASP A 70 32.14 11.72 -6.11
C ASP A 70 31.74 11.87 -7.60
N LYS A 71 31.74 13.10 -8.13
CA LYS A 71 31.27 13.38 -9.50
C LYS A 71 32.35 13.16 -10.56
N THR A 72 33.62 13.28 -10.20
CA THR A 72 34.77 13.06 -11.08
C THR A 72 35.11 11.59 -11.25
N GLU A 73 34.95 10.78 -10.19
CA GLU A 73 35.23 9.34 -10.26
C GLU A 73 34.17 8.59 -11.09
N TYR A 74 32.91 9.01 -11.00
CA TYR A 74 31.80 8.41 -11.76
C TYR A 74 31.89 8.71 -13.26
N SER A 75 32.33 9.91 -13.63
CA SER A 75 32.48 10.32 -15.03
C SER A 75 33.74 9.77 -15.70
N ALA A 76 34.82 9.53 -14.94
CA ALA A 76 36.01 8.84 -15.43
C ALA A 76 35.73 7.34 -15.71
N LYS A 77 35.03 6.65 -14.80
CA LYS A 77 34.62 5.24 -14.98
C LYS A 77 33.59 5.04 -16.10
N LEU A 78 32.79 6.07 -16.42
CA LEU A 78 31.85 6.03 -17.54
C LEU A 78 32.56 6.18 -18.90
N LYS A 79 33.63 6.99 -18.97
CA LYS A 79 34.44 7.15 -20.19
C LYS A 79 35.36 5.96 -20.47
N GLU A 80 35.90 5.33 -19.44
CA GLU A 80 36.70 4.09 -19.56
C GLU A 80 35.86 2.93 -20.13
N LYS A 81 34.57 2.86 -19.80
CA LYS A 81 33.63 1.87 -20.33
C LYS A 81 33.10 2.15 -21.75
N MET A 82 33.37 3.32 -22.31
CA MET A 82 32.88 3.74 -23.64
C MET A 82 33.96 3.73 -24.73
N ALA A 83 35.18 3.26 -24.42
CA ALA A 83 36.22 3.07 -25.43
C ALA A 83 35.88 1.86 -26.33
N PRO A 84 35.99 1.97 -27.67
CA PRO A 84 35.71 0.86 -28.58
C PRO A 84 36.80 -0.21 -28.45
N LEU A 85 36.45 -1.36 -27.88
CA LEU A 85 37.32 -2.53 -27.82
C LEU A 85 37.36 -3.22 -29.19
N SER A 86 38.58 -3.53 -29.63
CA SER A 86 38.93 -4.30 -30.83
C SER A 86 38.15 -5.63 -30.96
N PRO A 87 37.92 -6.10 -32.20
CA PRO A 87 36.98 -7.20 -32.48
C PRO A 87 37.66 -8.56 -32.28
N LEU A 88 37.83 -9.01 -31.04
CA LEU A 88 38.15 -10.42 -30.77
C LEU A 88 37.82 -10.82 -29.32
N SER A 89 36.56 -10.71 -28.90
CA SER A 89 36.07 -11.35 -27.66
C SER A 89 34.55 -11.60 -27.63
N SER A 90 33.88 -11.59 -28.80
CA SER A 90 32.43 -11.76 -28.90
C SER A 90 32.01 -13.22 -29.09
N ILE A 91 32.45 -14.13 -28.22
CA ILE A 91 31.83 -15.47 -28.08
C ILE A 91 31.79 -15.87 -26.61
N LEU A 92 30.99 -15.17 -25.81
CA LEU A 92 30.31 -15.77 -24.67
C LEU A 92 28.94 -15.08 -24.55
N ALA A 93 28.04 -15.43 -25.48
CA ALA A 93 26.62 -15.24 -25.25
C ALA A 93 26.29 -15.94 -23.94
N SER A 94 25.67 -15.21 -22.99
CA SER A 94 25.02 -15.86 -21.86
C SER A 94 24.12 -16.97 -22.40
N PRO A 95 24.10 -18.19 -21.82
CA PRO A 95 23.25 -19.25 -22.35
C PRO A 95 21.81 -18.74 -22.29
N ALA A 96 21.18 -18.58 -23.46
CA ALA A 96 19.76 -18.28 -23.55
C ALA A 96 19.06 -19.37 -22.74
N LEU A 97 18.42 -18.99 -21.63
CA LEU A 97 17.68 -19.92 -20.80
C LEU A 97 16.61 -20.59 -21.70
N ASP A 98 16.57 -21.92 -21.65
CA ASP A 98 15.56 -22.70 -22.35
C ASP A 98 14.15 -22.13 -22.07
N PRO A 99 13.34 -21.83 -23.09
CA PRO A 99 11.95 -21.39 -22.92
C PRO A 99 11.14 -22.23 -21.93
N ALA A 100 11.39 -23.55 -21.87
CA ALA A 100 10.74 -24.45 -20.92
C ALA A 100 11.13 -24.16 -19.46
N GLU A 101 12.41 -23.90 -19.20
CA GLU A 101 12.92 -23.54 -17.88
C GLU A 101 12.39 -22.17 -17.42
N VAL A 102 12.27 -21.22 -18.34
CA VAL A 102 11.66 -19.90 -18.06
C VAL A 102 10.19 -20.04 -17.69
N ARG A 103 9.44 -20.88 -18.42
CA ARG A 103 8.03 -21.17 -18.11
C ARG A 103 7.87 -21.82 -16.74
N LEU A 104 8.69 -22.83 -16.44
CA LEU A 104 8.64 -23.52 -15.15
C LEU A 104 8.87 -22.56 -13.98
N ARG A 105 9.86 -21.65 -14.10
CA ARG A 105 10.12 -20.62 -13.10
C ARG A 105 8.96 -19.64 -12.93
N LYS A 106 8.37 -19.21 -14.04
CA LYS A 106 7.17 -18.34 -14.04
C LYS A 106 6.01 -19.02 -13.33
N MET A 107 5.69 -20.27 -13.68
CA MET A 107 4.62 -21.05 -13.05
C MET A 107 4.88 -21.30 -11.55
N SER A 108 6.12 -21.60 -11.15
CA SER A 108 6.48 -21.72 -9.74
C SER A 108 6.25 -20.42 -8.96
N ARG A 109 6.60 -19.26 -9.57
CA ARG A 109 6.30 -17.95 -8.97
C ARG A 109 4.80 -17.70 -8.92
N ARG A 110 4.07 -18.00 -9.99
CA ARG A 110 2.61 -17.86 -10.09
C ARG A 110 1.92 -18.59 -8.94
N SER A 111 2.26 -19.85 -8.67
CA SER A 111 1.70 -20.61 -7.56
C SER A 111 1.92 -19.94 -6.19
N LYS A 112 3.12 -19.41 -5.94
CA LYS A 112 3.43 -18.71 -4.68
C LYS A 112 2.62 -17.43 -4.52
N VAL A 113 2.45 -16.66 -5.60
CA VAL A 113 1.67 -15.42 -5.59
C VAL A 113 0.19 -15.72 -5.36
N ILE A 114 -0.35 -16.78 -5.96
CA ILE A 114 -1.73 -17.22 -5.72
C ILE A 114 -1.91 -17.65 -4.25
N GLN A 115 -0.97 -18.42 -3.70
CA GLN A 115 -1.00 -18.81 -2.29
C GLN A 115 -0.97 -17.58 -1.37
N GLU A 116 -0.09 -16.61 -1.64
CA GLU A 116 -0.04 -15.35 -0.88
C GLU A 116 -1.34 -14.55 -1.00
N LEU A 117 -1.92 -14.47 -2.21
CA LEU A 117 -3.18 -13.77 -2.44
C LEU A 117 -4.32 -14.35 -1.60
N VAL A 118 -4.51 -15.67 -1.65
CA VAL A 118 -5.56 -16.37 -0.89
C VAL A 118 -5.30 -16.29 0.61
N GLN A 119 -4.06 -16.55 1.05
CA GLN A 119 -3.71 -16.52 2.46
C GLN A 119 -3.90 -15.12 3.05
N THR A 120 -3.43 -14.07 2.36
CA THR A 120 -3.57 -12.70 2.84
C THR A 120 -5.00 -12.17 2.74
N GLU A 121 -5.86 -12.73 1.88
CA GLU A 121 -7.30 -12.44 1.87
C GLU A 121 -7.97 -13.11 3.07
N ARG A 122 -7.65 -14.37 3.35
CA ARG A 122 -8.13 -15.09 4.53
C ARG A 122 -7.76 -14.38 5.83
N ASP A 123 -6.50 -13.97 5.95
CA ASP A 123 -6.04 -13.22 7.13
C ASP A 123 -6.73 -11.87 7.26
N PHE A 124 -6.97 -11.17 6.14
CA PHE A 124 -7.73 -9.92 6.14
C PHE A 124 -9.19 -10.12 6.58
N LEU A 125 -9.86 -11.15 6.08
CA LEU A 125 -11.22 -11.48 6.47
C LEU A 125 -11.32 -11.84 7.95
N THR A 126 -10.45 -12.73 8.43
CA THR A 126 -10.38 -13.09 9.86
C THR A 126 -10.15 -11.84 10.71
N ASP A 127 -9.25 -10.94 10.30
CA ASP A 127 -9.02 -9.68 11.02
C ASP A 127 -10.30 -8.81 11.11
N LEU A 128 -11.08 -8.74 10.03
CA LEU A 128 -12.35 -8.01 10.01
C LEU A 128 -13.42 -8.67 10.88
N GLU A 129 -13.58 -9.99 10.78
CA GLU A 129 -14.55 -10.74 11.58
C GLU A 129 -14.26 -10.63 13.08
N LEU A 130 -12.99 -10.75 13.47
CA LEU A 130 -12.54 -10.54 14.84
C LEU A 130 -12.81 -9.10 15.29
N CYS A 131 -12.51 -8.11 14.45
CA CYS A 131 -12.79 -6.70 14.76
C CYS A 131 -14.29 -6.47 14.98
N ILE A 132 -15.15 -7.01 14.11
CA ILE A 132 -16.59 -6.88 14.23
C ILE A 132 -17.08 -7.55 15.52
N ARG A 133 -16.60 -8.75 15.82
CA ARG A 133 -17.06 -9.53 16.98
C ARG A 133 -16.58 -8.96 18.31
N GLU A 134 -15.31 -8.58 18.42
CA GLU A 134 -14.67 -8.21 19.70
C GLU A 134 -14.64 -6.69 19.93
N VAL A 135 -14.88 -5.88 18.90
CA VAL A 135 -14.81 -4.41 19.00
C VAL A 135 -16.15 -3.77 18.62
N VAL A 136 -16.66 -4.02 17.41
CA VAL A 136 -17.86 -3.34 16.92
C VAL A 136 -19.09 -3.72 17.75
N LYS A 137 -19.33 -5.03 17.97
CA LYS A 137 -20.49 -5.49 18.76
C LYS A 137 -20.45 -5.00 20.21
N PRO A 138 -19.35 -5.15 20.98
CA PRO A 138 -19.31 -4.66 22.36
C PRO A 138 -19.45 -3.15 22.50
N LEU A 139 -18.92 -2.37 21.55
CA LEU A 139 -19.11 -0.92 21.54
C LEU A 139 -20.56 -0.52 21.21
N ARG A 140 -21.22 -1.28 20.32
CA ARG A 140 -22.63 -1.08 19.97
C ARG A 140 -23.54 -1.40 21.15
N ASP A 141 -23.30 -2.50 21.84
CA ASP A 141 -24.09 -2.93 23.00
C ASP A 141 -24.00 -1.95 24.17
N ARG A 142 -22.82 -1.35 24.37
CA ARG A 142 -22.60 -0.35 25.43
C ARG A 142 -23.13 1.04 25.06
N GLN A 143 -23.44 1.30 23.79
CA GLN A 143 -23.90 2.60 23.26
C GLN A 143 -23.01 3.80 23.68
N VAL A 144 -21.71 3.56 23.87
CA VAL A 144 -20.75 4.58 24.32
C VAL A 144 -20.24 5.48 23.19
N VAL A 145 -20.38 5.03 21.94
CA VAL A 145 -19.89 5.72 20.74
C VAL A 145 -20.85 5.55 19.57
N ASP A 146 -20.77 6.46 18.61
CA ASP A 146 -21.43 6.32 17.31
C ASP A 146 -20.65 5.29 16.46
N VAL A 147 -21.02 4.02 16.63
CA VAL A 147 -20.37 2.87 15.99
C VAL A 147 -20.49 2.93 14.47
N ASP A 148 -21.67 3.28 13.95
CA ASP A 148 -21.92 3.28 12.51
C ASP A 148 -21.12 4.37 11.81
N ARG A 149 -20.90 5.51 12.47
CA ARG A 149 -20.02 6.57 11.95
C ARG A 149 -18.53 6.24 12.12
N LEU A 150 -18.14 5.56 13.20
CA LEU A 150 -16.75 5.19 13.48
C LEU A 150 -16.25 4.04 12.59
N PHE A 151 -17.06 3.01 12.40
CA PHE A 151 -16.71 1.83 11.60
C PHE A 151 -17.26 1.90 10.17
N THR A 152 -18.11 2.88 9.86
CA THR A 152 -18.66 3.10 8.52
C THR A 152 -19.38 1.83 8.02
N ASN A 153 -19.17 1.42 6.77
CA ASN A 153 -19.69 0.18 6.21
C ASN A 153 -18.72 -1.00 6.33
N MET A 154 -18.00 -1.14 7.45
CA MET A 154 -17.03 -2.23 7.67
C MET A 154 -17.67 -3.63 7.53
N GLU A 155 -18.90 -3.80 8.00
CA GLU A 155 -19.63 -5.08 7.89
C GLU A 155 -19.84 -5.45 6.40
N THR A 156 -20.22 -4.50 5.56
CA THR A 156 -20.35 -4.72 4.11
C THR A 156 -19.01 -4.99 3.42
N VAL A 157 -17.92 -4.34 3.89
CA VAL A 157 -16.56 -4.66 3.41
C VAL A 157 -16.20 -6.12 3.73
N CYS A 158 -16.56 -6.58 4.93
CA CYS A 158 -16.36 -7.96 5.35
C CYS A 158 -17.11 -8.95 4.44
N GLU A 159 -18.38 -8.66 4.13
CA GLU A 159 -19.20 -9.49 3.22
C GLU A 159 -18.59 -9.60 1.81
N VAL A 160 -18.14 -8.48 1.23
CA VAL A 160 -17.49 -8.50 -0.09
C VAL A 160 -16.17 -9.26 -0.07
N SER A 161 -15.37 -9.11 1.00
CA SER A 161 -14.13 -9.88 1.18
C SER A 161 -14.40 -11.37 1.34
N ALA A 162 -15.45 -11.76 2.08
CA ALA A 162 -15.87 -13.15 2.21
C ALA A 162 -16.30 -13.75 0.86
N ALA A 163 -17.11 -13.01 0.09
CA ALA A 163 -17.52 -13.44 -1.25
C ALA A 163 -16.33 -13.56 -2.21
N LEU A 164 -15.34 -12.65 -2.13
CA LEU A 164 -14.12 -12.73 -2.92
C LEU A 164 -13.28 -13.95 -2.52
N LEU A 165 -13.08 -14.19 -1.23
CA LEU A 165 -12.33 -15.34 -0.72
C LEU A 165 -12.97 -16.66 -1.16
N HIS A 166 -14.29 -16.77 -1.10
CA HIS A 166 -15.02 -17.95 -1.58
C HIS A 166 -14.73 -18.24 -3.05
N ARG A 167 -14.88 -17.23 -3.92
CA ARG A 167 -14.59 -17.37 -5.36
C ARG A 167 -13.13 -17.72 -5.63
N LEU A 168 -12.20 -17.15 -4.86
CA LEU A 168 -10.79 -17.49 -4.95
C LEU A 168 -10.55 -18.95 -4.56
N GLN A 169 -11.17 -19.43 -3.49
CA GLN A 169 -11.07 -20.81 -3.04
C GLN A 169 -11.62 -21.79 -4.09
N GLU A 170 -12.79 -21.49 -4.67
CA GLU A 170 -13.39 -22.26 -5.77
C GLU A 170 -12.45 -22.31 -6.98
N ALA A 171 -11.91 -21.16 -7.41
CA ALA A 171 -10.97 -21.11 -8.51
C ALA A 171 -9.68 -21.90 -8.23
N THR A 172 -9.20 -21.91 -6.98
CA THR A 172 -8.01 -22.67 -6.57
C THR A 172 -8.26 -24.14 -6.22
N ALA A 173 -9.51 -24.60 -6.27
CA ALA A 173 -9.83 -26.01 -6.07
C ALA A 173 -9.43 -26.87 -7.28
N GLU A 174 -9.21 -26.24 -8.44
CA GLU A 174 -8.67 -26.88 -9.63
C GLU A 174 -7.26 -27.42 -9.35
N ARG A 175 -7.03 -28.69 -9.71
CA ARG A 175 -5.78 -29.40 -9.42
C ARG A 175 -4.71 -29.09 -10.45
N ASP A 176 -5.09 -28.71 -11.66
CA ASP A 176 -4.15 -28.30 -12.70
C ASP A 176 -3.74 -26.82 -12.53
N PRO A 177 -2.47 -26.52 -12.19
CA PRO A 177 -2.00 -25.14 -12.07
C PRO A 177 -2.10 -24.34 -13.37
N GLU A 178 -2.13 -25.01 -14.52
CA GLU A 178 -2.23 -24.41 -15.85
C GLU A 178 -3.66 -24.01 -16.22
N ALA A 179 -4.66 -24.61 -15.57
CA ALA A 179 -6.08 -24.33 -15.75
C ALA A 179 -6.61 -23.26 -14.77
N LEU A 180 -5.82 -22.84 -13.78
CA LEU A 180 -6.22 -21.83 -12.81
C LEU A 180 -6.44 -20.47 -13.47
N VAL A 181 -7.66 -19.93 -13.41
CA VAL A 181 -8.01 -18.60 -13.94
C VAL A 181 -8.43 -17.69 -12.79
N ILE A 182 -7.52 -16.84 -12.31
CA ILE A 182 -7.73 -15.95 -11.17
C ILE A 182 -8.20 -14.56 -11.62
N GLY A 183 -7.85 -14.13 -12.83
CA GLY A 183 -8.24 -12.82 -13.36
C GLY A 183 -9.77 -12.65 -13.40
N GLU A 184 -10.48 -13.68 -13.85
CA GLU A 184 -11.94 -13.69 -13.95
C GLU A 184 -12.64 -13.46 -12.60
N VAL A 185 -12.08 -14.01 -11.51
CA VAL A 185 -12.60 -13.81 -10.14
C VAL A 185 -12.65 -12.32 -9.78
N PHE A 186 -11.59 -11.58 -10.10
CA PHE A 186 -11.52 -10.13 -9.83
C PHE A 186 -12.38 -9.31 -10.79
N ILE A 187 -12.51 -9.73 -12.05
CA ILE A 187 -13.40 -9.07 -13.01
C ILE A 187 -14.85 -9.14 -12.53
N GLN A 188 -15.29 -10.31 -12.04
CA GLN A 188 -16.63 -10.48 -11.49
C GLN A 188 -16.85 -9.68 -10.19
N ALA A 189 -15.82 -9.58 -9.35
CA ALA A 189 -15.90 -8.84 -8.08
C ALA A 189 -15.73 -7.31 -8.23
N LYS A 190 -15.29 -6.79 -9.39
CA LYS A 190 -14.86 -5.39 -9.54
C LYS A 190 -15.92 -4.36 -9.14
N ALA A 191 -17.18 -4.57 -9.53
CA ALA A 191 -18.27 -3.64 -9.22
C ALA A 191 -18.56 -3.59 -7.71
N ALA A 192 -18.70 -4.77 -7.08
CA ALA A 192 -18.94 -4.86 -5.63
C ALA A 192 -17.79 -4.29 -4.81
N LEU A 193 -16.54 -4.55 -5.23
CA LEU A 193 -15.36 -3.94 -4.61
C LEU A 193 -15.39 -2.41 -4.73
N GLU A 194 -15.68 -1.87 -5.91
CA GLU A 194 -15.71 -0.42 -6.10
C GLU A 194 -16.79 0.24 -5.23
N ASP A 195 -18.03 -0.24 -5.28
CA ASP A 195 -19.17 0.36 -4.60
C ASP A 195 -18.98 0.41 -3.08
N VAL A 196 -18.48 -0.68 -2.50
CA VAL A 196 -18.32 -0.81 -1.06
C VAL A 196 -17.10 -0.05 -0.55
N TYR A 197 -15.94 -0.19 -1.20
CA TYR A 197 -14.72 0.49 -0.75
C TYR A 197 -14.76 2.00 -1.00
N LYS A 198 -15.51 2.48 -1.99
CA LYS A 198 -15.71 3.91 -2.21
C LYS A 198 -16.41 4.58 -1.04
N ILE A 199 -17.44 3.94 -0.47
CA ILE A 199 -18.16 4.44 0.71
C ILE A 199 -17.24 4.42 1.94
N TYR A 200 -16.53 3.32 2.16
CA TYR A 200 -15.64 3.17 3.32
C TYR A 200 -14.54 4.24 3.29
N CYS A 201 -13.83 4.36 2.16
CA CYS A 201 -12.73 5.31 2.01
C CYS A 201 -13.19 6.77 2.06
N TYR A 202 -14.43 7.06 1.68
CA TYR A 202 -15.00 8.40 1.74
C TYR A 202 -15.26 8.86 3.19
N HIS A 203 -15.77 7.97 4.04
CA HIS A 203 -16.05 8.29 5.45
C HIS A 203 -14.86 8.06 6.39
N HIS A 204 -13.83 7.32 5.94
CA HIS A 204 -12.67 6.96 6.78
C HIS A 204 -11.97 8.15 7.45
N ASP A 205 -11.82 9.29 6.76
CA ASP A 205 -11.15 10.46 7.34
C ASP A 205 -11.99 11.11 8.47
N ASP A 206 -13.31 11.06 8.33
CA ASP A 206 -14.25 11.54 9.36
C ASP A 206 -14.25 10.59 10.56
N ALA A 207 -14.27 9.28 10.30
CA ALA A 207 -14.15 8.23 11.32
C ALA A 207 -12.84 8.36 12.11
N ASN A 208 -11.71 8.62 11.44
CA ASN A 208 -10.43 8.84 12.09
C ASN A 208 -10.41 10.14 12.93
N SER A 209 -11.15 11.17 12.50
CA SER A 209 -11.29 12.41 13.27
C SER A 209 -12.16 12.20 14.51
N LEU A 210 -13.22 11.41 14.38
CA LEU A 210 -14.10 11.01 15.47
C LEU A 210 -13.38 10.10 16.49
N LEU A 211 -12.54 9.19 16.02
CA LEU A 211 -11.68 8.37 16.89
C LEU A 211 -10.81 9.27 17.78
N LYS A 212 -10.16 10.28 17.19
CA LYS A 212 -9.32 11.22 17.94
C LYS A 212 -10.09 12.07 18.94
N SER A 213 -11.37 12.37 18.70
CA SER A 213 -12.19 13.03 19.74
C SER A 213 -12.50 12.09 20.89
N TYR A 214 -12.88 10.85 20.60
CA TYR A 214 -13.18 9.85 21.62
C TYR A 214 -11.95 9.45 22.45
N GLU A 215 -10.75 9.44 21.85
CA GLU A 215 -9.50 9.20 22.58
C GLU A 215 -9.14 10.31 23.58
N LYS A 216 -9.74 11.51 23.48
CA LYS A 216 -9.59 12.57 24.50
C LYS A 216 -10.46 12.34 25.72
N GLU A 217 -11.53 11.56 25.58
CA GLU A 217 -12.45 11.21 26.65
C GLU A 217 -11.96 9.95 27.35
N GLU A 218 -11.40 10.09 28.55
CA GLU A 218 -10.73 8.97 29.23
C GLU A 218 -11.69 7.78 29.46
N GLY A 219 -12.97 8.04 29.73
CA GLY A 219 -13.99 6.98 29.86
C GLY A 219 -14.13 6.12 28.60
N ILE A 220 -14.22 6.75 27.42
CA ILE A 220 -14.38 6.04 26.13
C ILE A 220 -13.07 5.38 25.70
N LYS A 221 -11.95 6.07 25.91
CA LYS A 221 -10.61 5.55 25.63
C LYS A 221 -10.33 4.24 26.38
N GLN A 222 -10.73 4.12 27.65
CA GLN A 222 -10.57 2.87 28.40
C GLN A 222 -11.39 1.72 27.80
N HIS A 223 -12.58 2.01 27.24
CA HIS A 223 -13.35 1.01 26.50
C HIS A 223 -12.63 0.53 25.24
N PHE A 224 -12.05 1.45 24.46
CA PHE A 224 -11.25 1.07 23.30
C PHE A 224 -10.03 0.25 23.67
N ILE A 225 -9.28 0.64 24.70
CA ILE A 225 -8.13 -0.11 25.20
C ILE A 225 -8.57 -1.53 25.59
N THR A 226 -9.68 -1.67 26.32
CA THR A 226 -10.20 -2.97 26.73
C THR A 226 -10.52 -3.86 25.53
N CYS A 227 -11.22 -3.33 24.53
CA CYS A 227 -11.57 -4.09 23.31
C CYS A 227 -10.30 -4.47 22.52
N VAL A 228 -9.34 -3.56 22.36
CA VAL A 228 -8.07 -3.84 21.67
C VAL A 228 -7.24 -4.88 22.42
N LEU A 229 -7.24 -4.86 23.76
CA LEU A 229 -6.54 -5.87 24.57
C LEU A 229 -7.18 -7.25 24.45
N SER A 230 -8.51 -7.35 24.47
CA SER A 230 -9.24 -8.60 24.21
C SER A 230 -8.88 -9.16 22.85
N LEU A 231 -8.85 -8.32 21.81
CA LEU A 231 -8.41 -8.72 20.48
C LEU A 231 -6.97 -9.23 20.53
N LYS A 232 -6.04 -8.44 21.10
CA LYS A 232 -4.62 -8.79 21.19
C LYS A 232 -4.40 -10.15 21.86
N GLN A 233 -5.15 -10.47 22.91
CA GLN A 233 -5.07 -11.77 23.58
C GLN A 233 -5.40 -12.93 22.65
N ILE A 234 -6.40 -12.78 21.78
CA ILE A 234 -6.77 -13.78 20.76
C ILE A 234 -5.63 -13.89 19.73
N TYR A 235 -5.14 -12.75 19.25
CA TYR A 235 -4.03 -12.69 18.30
C TYR A 235 -2.73 -13.34 18.83
N ASP A 236 -2.42 -13.15 20.11
CA ASP A 236 -1.25 -13.77 20.76
C ASP A 236 -1.41 -15.31 20.84
N GLN A 237 -2.64 -15.81 21.07
CA GLN A 237 -2.93 -17.26 21.03
C GLN A 237 -2.80 -17.83 19.61
N GLU A 238 -3.16 -17.05 18.59
CA GLU A 238 -3.02 -17.42 17.17
C GLU A 238 -1.60 -17.17 16.61
N GLY A 239 -0.67 -16.66 17.42
CA GLY A 239 0.71 -16.39 17.00
C GLY A 239 0.87 -15.21 16.04
N LYS A 240 -0.09 -14.28 16.02
CA LYS A 240 -0.14 -13.11 15.11
C LYS A 240 0.08 -11.80 15.88
N PRO A 241 1.30 -11.24 15.97
CA PRO A 241 1.59 -10.08 16.84
C PRO A 241 1.12 -8.71 16.30
N ASN A 242 0.31 -8.67 15.24
CA ASN A 242 0.17 -7.49 14.37
C ASN A 242 -1.05 -6.60 14.66
N LEU A 243 -1.36 -6.34 15.93
CA LEU A 243 -2.32 -5.31 16.27
C LEU A 243 -1.81 -4.34 17.34
N LEU A 244 -1.91 -3.04 17.04
CA LEU A 244 -1.27 -1.99 17.83
C LEU A 244 -2.27 -1.01 18.45
N ASP A 245 -3.34 -0.65 17.73
CA ASP A 245 -4.35 0.32 18.20
C ASP A 245 -5.65 0.32 17.34
N MET A 246 -6.65 1.10 17.74
CA MET A 246 -7.93 1.23 17.02
C MET A 246 -7.77 1.83 15.61
N GLY A 247 -6.86 2.81 15.45
CA GLY A 247 -6.57 3.40 14.13
C GLY A 247 -6.02 2.37 13.14
N SER A 248 -5.21 1.42 13.63
CA SER A 248 -4.64 0.32 12.86
C SER A 248 -5.70 -0.67 12.38
N LEU A 249 -6.81 -0.83 13.11
CA LEU A 249 -7.98 -1.60 12.67
C LEU A 249 -8.73 -0.86 11.55
N LEU A 250 -9.05 0.41 11.77
CA LEU A 250 -9.86 1.21 10.83
C LEU A 250 -9.18 1.42 9.47
N ILE A 251 -7.84 1.44 9.42
CA ILE A 251 -7.08 1.65 8.17
C ILE A 251 -6.93 0.36 7.34
N LYS A 252 -7.19 -0.84 7.90
CA LYS A 252 -6.98 -2.13 7.21
C LYS A 252 -7.74 -2.22 5.87
N PRO A 253 -9.04 -1.88 5.76
CA PRO A 253 -9.73 -1.89 4.47
C PRO A 253 -9.10 -0.97 3.42
N VAL A 254 -8.71 0.25 3.82
CA VAL A 254 -8.04 1.20 2.92
C VAL A 254 -6.71 0.62 2.43
N GLN A 255 -5.96 -0.05 3.30
CA GLN A 255 -4.72 -0.73 2.91
C GLN A 255 -4.98 -1.92 1.98
N ARG A 256 -6.06 -2.69 2.19
CA ARG A 256 -6.36 -3.89 1.39
C ARG A 256 -6.69 -3.53 -0.06
N VAL A 257 -7.55 -2.55 -0.31
CA VAL A 257 -7.92 -2.16 -1.69
C VAL A 257 -6.72 -1.65 -2.51
N MET A 258 -5.73 -1.06 -1.84
CA MET A 258 -4.47 -0.65 -2.47
C MET A 258 -3.51 -1.80 -2.78
N LYS A 259 -3.68 -2.98 -2.14
CA LYS A 259 -2.83 -4.16 -2.37
C LYS A 259 -3.25 -4.97 -3.60
N TYR A 260 -4.52 -4.98 -3.99
CA TYR A 260 -4.99 -5.79 -5.12
C TYR A 260 -4.22 -5.54 -6.42
N PRO A 261 -3.96 -4.28 -6.86
CA PRO A 261 -3.17 -4.05 -8.08
C PRO A 261 -1.72 -4.55 -7.99
N LEU A 262 -1.15 -4.59 -6.79
CA LEU A 262 0.23 -5.06 -6.59
C LEU A 262 0.29 -6.57 -6.73
N LEU A 263 -0.62 -7.29 -6.07
CA LEU A 263 -0.71 -8.75 -6.13
C LEU A 263 -1.09 -9.23 -7.55
N LEU A 264 -2.08 -8.59 -8.18
CA LEU A 264 -2.46 -8.89 -9.56
C LEU A 264 -1.35 -8.56 -10.56
N GLY A 265 -0.60 -7.49 -10.33
CA GLY A 265 0.55 -7.12 -11.16
C GLY A 265 1.69 -8.14 -11.07
N GLU A 266 1.98 -8.62 -9.86
CA GLU A 266 2.96 -9.68 -9.67
C GLU A 266 2.49 -11.01 -10.28
N LEU A 267 1.20 -11.34 -10.11
CA LEU A 267 0.60 -12.54 -10.68
C LEU A 267 0.67 -12.52 -12.21
N TRP A 268 0.31 -11.39 -12.83
CA TRP A 268 0.39 -11.20 -14.29
C TRP A 268 1.84 -11.34 -14.80
N GLN A 269 2.82 -10.75 -14.11
CA GLN A 269 4.25 -10.91 -14.48
C GLN A 269 4.76 -12.35 -14.35
N ALA A 270 4.22 -13.11 -13.40
CA ALA A 270 4.53 -14.52 -13.20
C ALA A 270 3.76 -15.44 -14.17
N THR A 271 2.83 -14.91 -14.96
CA THR A 271 1.99 -15.71 -15.88
C THR A 271 2.58 -15.69 -17.29
N PRO A 272 2.76 -16.86 -17.94
CA PRO A 272 3.14 -16.93 -19.35
C PRO A 272 2.14 -16.19 -20.25
N SER A 273 2.57 -15.70 -21.42
CA SER A 273 1.71 -14.95 -22.34
C SER A 273 0.68 -15.81 -23.05
N ASP A 274 0.97 -17.10 -23.19
CA ASP A 274 0.12 -18.14 -23.78
C ASP A 274 -0.88 -18.76 -22.78
N HIS A 275 -0.74 -18.45 -21.49
CA HIS A 275 -1.62 -18.97 -20.45
C HIS A 275 -3.03 -18.33 -20.56
N PRO A 276 -4.12 -19.10 -20.42
CA PRO A 276 -5.49 -18.60 -20.59
C PRO A 276 -5.84 -17.42 -19.68
N ASP A 277 -5.30 -17.41 -18.46
CA ASP A 277 -5.47 -16.33 -17.47
C ASP A 277 -4.69 -15.03 -17.79
N ASN A 278 -3.82 -14.98 -18.81
CA ASN A 278 -3.00 -13.78 -19.07
C ASN A 278 -3.85 -12.54 -19.40
N GLY A 279 -4.81 -12.70 -20.32
CA GLY A 279 -5.76 -11.64 -20.70
C GLY A 279 -6.67 -11.21 -19.55
N PRO A 280 -7.40 -12.14 -18.91
CA PRO A 280 -8.20 -11.85 -17.73
C PRO A 280 -7.43 -11.15 -16.61
N LEU A 281 -6.16 -11.54 -16.35
CA LEU A 281 -5.34 -10.87 -15.35
C LEU A 281 -4.97 -9.43 -15.72
N GLN A 282 -4.73 -9.16 -17.00
CA GLN A 282 -4.46 -7.81 -17.47
C GLN A 282 -5.69 -6.91 -17.29
N GLU A 283 -6.89 -7.40 -17.61
CA GLU A 283 -8.14 -6.69 -17.36
C GLU A 283 -8.36 -6.48 -15.86
N ALA A 284 -8.24 -7.54 -15.04
CA ALA A 284 -8.40 -7.46 -13.59
C ALA A 284 -7.44 -6.45 -12.94
N LEU A 285 -6.18 -6.45 -13.36
CA LEU A 285 -5.18 -5.48 -12.92
C LEU A 285 -5.59 -4.05 -13.27
N THR A 286 -6.09 -3.84 -14.49
CA THR A 286 -6.54 -2.53 -14.95
C THR A 286 -7.77 -2.07 -14.16
N ALA A 287 -8.74 -2.95 -13.95
CA ALA A 287 -9.92 -2.68 -13.11
C ALA A 287 -9.52 -2.30 -11.68
N ALA A 288 -8.62 -3.07 -11.04
CA ALA A 288 -8.15 -2.77 -9.67
C ALA A 288 -7.41 -1.42 -9.57
N LYS A 289 -6.67 -1.03 -10.62
CA LYS A 289 -6.05 0.31 -10.71
C LYS A 289 -7.12 1.40 -10.84
N ILE A 290 -8.12 1.19 -11.70
CA ILE A 290 -9.22 2.14 -11.90
C ILE A 290 -10.00 2.35 -10.60
N ILE A 291 -10.31 1.29 -9.86
CA ILE A 291 -10.97 1.38 -8.54
C ILE A 291 -10.21 2.33 -7.61
N ASN A 292 -8.89 2.16 -7.49
CA ASN A 292 -8.07 3.04 -6.64
C ASN A 292 -8.06 4.49 -7.13
N VAL A 293 -8.03 4.73 -8.45
CA VAL A 293 -8.15 6.09 -9.01
C VAL A 293 -9.52 6.69 -8.70
N ASN A 294 -10.59 5.94 -8.88
CA ASN A 294 -11.96 6.39 -8.66
C ASN A 294 -12.20 6.71 -7.19
N ILE A 295 -11.73 5.87 -6.27
CA ILE A 295 -11.77 6.13 -4.83
C ILE A 295 -11.02 7.42 -4.50
N ASN A 296 -9.80 7.59 -5.01
CA ASN A 296 -8.99 8.77 -4.73
C ASN A 296 -9.60 10.06 -5.29
N GLU A 297 -10.15 10.04 -6.51
CA GLU A 297 -10.85 11.18 -7.08
C GLU A 297 -12.17 11.46 -6.34
N PHE A 298 -12.86 10.44 -5.84
CA PHE A 298 -14.05 10.60 -5.00
C PHE A 298 -13.72 11.30 -3.68
N LYS A 299 -12.64 10.88 -3.00
CA LYS A 299 -12.12 11.59 -1.81
C LYS A 299 -11.72 13.03 -2.13
N ARG A 300 -11.02 13.25 -3.25
CA ARG A 300 -10.61 14.59 -3.68
C ARG A 300 -11.79 15.53 -3.90
N ARG A 301 -12.88 15.05 -4.51
CA ARG A 301 -14.11 15.84 -4.72
C ARG A 301 -14.72 16.25 -3.38
N LYS A 302 -14.75 15.35 -2.39
CA LYS A 302 -15.15 15.67 -1.01
C LYS A 302 -14.33 16.82 -0.43
N ASP A 303 -13.01 16.73 -0.50
CA ASP A 303 -12.11 17.75 0.05
C ASP A 303 -12.30 19.12 -0.60
N ILE A 304 -12.55 19.13 -1.91
CA ILE A 304 -12.81 20.37 -2.66
C ILE A 304 -14.12 20.99 -2.14
N VAL A 305 -15.20 20.22 -2.09
CA VAL A 305 -16.51 20.70 -1.61
C VAL A 305 -16.42 21.23 -0.18
N MET A 306 -15.75 20.50 0.72
CA MET A 306 -15.56 20.90 2.12
C MET A 306 -14.72 22.18 2.25
N LYS A 307 -13.70 22.36 1.40
CA LYS A 307 -12.92 23.61 1.35
C LYS A 307 -13.77 24.80 0.91
N TYR A 308 -14.63 24.63 -0.10
CA TYR A 308 -15.52 25.71 -0.54
C TYR A 308 -16.55 26.07 0.52
N LYS A 309 -17.19 25.09 1.15
CA LYS A 309 -18.16 25.32 2.24
C LYS A 309 -17.54 26.12 3.40
N ARG A 310 -16.35 25.75 3.85
CA ARG A 310 -15.60 26.52 4.87
C ARG A 310 -15.25 27.93 4.40
N THR A 311 -14.95 28.11 3.11
CA THR A 311 -14.59 29.43 2.56
C THR A 311 -15.81 30.36 2.43
N GLU A 312 -17.01 29.81 2.22
CA GLU A 312 -18.27 30.57 2.26
C GLU A 312 -18.65 30.97 3.69
N GLU A 313 -18.46 30.06 4.65
CA GLU A 313 -18.68 30.31 6.08
C GLU A 313 -17.70 31.38 6.63
N ASP A 314 -16.46 31.43 6.14
CA ASP A 314 -15.42 32.42 6.53
C ASP A 314 -15.46 33.75 5.74
N GLY A 315 -16.47 34.01 4.90
CA GLY A 315 -16.63 35.32 4.23
C GLY A 315 -15.53 35.69 3.22
N GLY A 316 -14.88 34.71 2.58
CA GLY A 316 -13.67 34.92 1.77
C GLY A 316 -13.86 35.83 0.53
N THR A 317 -13.18 36.98 0.55
CA THR A 317 -13.10 37.97 -0.56
C THR A 317 -12.59 37.36 -1.86
N LEU A 318 -13.17 37.80 -3.00
CA LEU A 318 -12.87 37.35 -4.37
C LEU A 318 -11.36 37.36 -4.71
N MET A 319 -10.58 38.24 -4.09
CA MET A 319 -9.12 38.35 -4.25
C MET A 319 -8.36 37.09 -3.77
N GLY A 320 -8.84 36.42 -2.73
CA GLY A 320 -8.28 35.16 -2.23
C GLY A 320 -8.58 33.95 -3.13
N LYS A 321 -9.60 34.07 -4.02
CA LYS A 321 -10.03 33.01 -4.94
C LYS A 321 -9.10 32.88 -6.15
N LEU A 322 -8.44 33.96 -6.58
CA LEU A 322 -7.53 33.97 -7.75
C LEU A 322 -6.10 33.53 -7.39
N ASN A 323 -5.59 33.89 -6.20
CA ASN A 323 -4.25 33.49 -5.76
C ASN A 323 -4.11 31.98 -5.45
N LYS A 324 -5.21 31.23 -5.42
CA LYS A 324 -5.23 29.79 -5.10
C LYS A 324 -5.10 28.88 -6.33
N PHE A 325 -5.18 29.42 -7.55
CA PHE A 325 -4.87 28.68 -8.77
C PHE A 325 -3.36 28.71 -9.04
N SER A 326 -2.60 28.00 -8.21
CA SER A 326 -1.17 27.80 -8.44
C SER A 326 -0.94 26.96 -9.70
N ILE A 327 -0.11 27.46 -10.62
CA ILE A 327 0.34 26.77 -11.86
C ILE A 327 0.85 25.34 -11.56
N HIS A 328 1.41 25.13 -10.36
CA HIS A 328 1.86 23.81 -9.90
C HIS A 328 0.71 22.81 -9.70
N SER A 329 -0.48 23.29 -9.32
CA SER A 329 -1.69 22.48 -9.14
C SER A 329 -2.31 22.08 -10.48
N ILE A 330 -2.18 22.94 -11.50
CA ILE A 330 -2.62 22.67 -12.88
C ILE A 330 -1.68 21.63 -13.52
N ARG A 331 -0.36 21.77 -13.32
CA ARG A 331 0.63 20.79 -13.78
C ARG A 331 0.42 19.39 -13.16
N LYS A 332 0.21 19.30 -11.85
CA LYS A 332 -0.13 18.02 -11.19
C LYS A 332 -1.47 17.42 -11.68
N LYS A 333 -2.44 18.24 -12.10
CA LYS A 333 -3.69 17.77 -12.72
C LYS A 333 -3.44 17.22 -14.12
N SER A 334 -2.59 17.87 -14.90
CA SER A 334 -2.12 17.40 -16.20
C SER A 334 -1.44 16.04 -16.09
N ASP A 335 -0.47 15.89 -15.18
CA ASP A 335 0.27 14.64 -14.99
C ASP A 335 -0.62 13.46 -14.57
N ARG A 336 -1.68 13.73 -13.77
CA ARG A 336 -2.67 12.71 -13.37
C ARG A 336 -3.58 12.30 -14.52
N LEU A 337 -4.02 13.26 -15.34
CA LEU A 337 -4.78 12.98 -16.56
C LEU A 337 -3.95 12.17 -17.55
N THR A 338 -2.67 12.52 -17.74
CA THR A 338 -1.73 11.75 -18.54
C THR A 338 -1.52 10.34 -17.98
N GLY A 339 -1.40 10.19 -16.65
CA GLY A 339 -1.31 8.89 -15.99
C GLY A 339 -2.58 8.04 -16.15
N TYR A 340 -3.76 8.66 -16.06
CA TYR A 340 -5.05 7.98 -16.28
C TYR A 340 -5.21 7.56 -17.74
N LEU A 341 -4.84 8.43 -18.68
CA LEU A 341 -4.83 8.11 -20.10
C LEU A 341 -3.86 6.96 -20.40
N LYS A 342 -2.66 6.97 -19.79
CA LYS A 342 -1.67 5.89 -19.90
C LYS A 342 -2.20 4.55 -19.36
N ILE A 343 -2.99 4.57 -18.30
CA ILE A 343 -3.66 3.37 -17.76
C ILE A 343 -4.73 2.85 -18.72
N LEU A 344 -5.48 3.74 -19.38
CA LEU A 344 -6.55 3.40 -20.32
C LEU A 344 -6.05 2.93 -21.69
N THR A 345 -4.98 3.53 -22.22
CA THR A 345 -4.54 3.31 -23.60
C THR A 345 -3.30 2.43 -23.74
N GLY A 346 -2.52 2.24 -22.66
CA GLY A 346 -1.29 1.44 -22.69
C GLY A 346 -0.12 2.04 -23.50
N VAL A 347 -0.27 3.24 -24.06
CA VAL A 347 0.72 3.91 -24.93
C VAL A 347 1.27 5.16 -24.22
N GLU A 348 2.60 5.33 -24.19
CA GLU A 348 3.22 6.59 -23.77
C GLU A 348 3.04 7.67 -24.84
N PRO A 349 2.54 8.87 -24.50
CA PRO A 349 2.60 9.99 -25.43
C PRO A 349 4.07 10.39 -25.61
N GLN A 350 4.56 10.32 -26.85
CA GLN A 350 5.85 10.88 -27.25
C GLN A 350 5.86 12.36 -26.87
N SER A 351 6.78 12.74 -25.99
CA SER A 351 7.10 14.14 -25.74
C SER A 351 8.00 14.63 -26.89
N GLU A 352 7.45 15.47 -27.76
CA GLU A 352 8.24 16.32 -28.68
C GLU A 352 9.08 17.34 -27.91
#